data_AF-A0A6G3WR93-F1
#
_entry.id   AF-A0A6G3WR93-F1
#
_cell.length_a   1.000
_cell.length_b   1.000
_cell.length_c   1.000
_cell.angle_alpha   90.00
_cell.angle_beta   90.00
_cell.angle_gamma   90.00
#
_symmetry.space_group_name_H-M   'P 1'
#
loop_
_entity.id
_entity.type
_entity.pdbx_description
1 polymer ?
#
loop_
_entity_poly.entity_id
_entity_poly.type
_entity_poly.pdbx_seq_one_letter_code
_entity_poly.pdbx_strand_id
1 'polypeptide(L)'
;AFGPPPQEGADEARQRLGLAQAALLSALVAGTPVPEGFDRARVGVQARALAAKRADVVAKVAPELPVILGEEYRPTFLGYAQTHPMTDGYRRDALTFAEHLLSTGRPGDTRARRELREWWLERSGPRPRSRRPVHRLARATRRVLSRS
;
A
#
# COMPACT_ATOMS: atom_id res chain seq x y z
N ALA A 1 34.02 30.43 -34.96
CA ALA A 1 32.75 30.34 -34.23
C ALA A 1 32.41 28.86 -34.07
N PHE A 2 32.49 28.31 -32.85
CA PHE A 2 31.87 27.01 -32.55
C PHE A 2 30.38 27.30 -32.34
N GLY A 3 29.53 26.87 -33.26
CA GLY A 3 28.07 26.91 -33.06
C GLY A 3 27.68 26.08 -31.83
N PRO A 4 26.53 26.37 -31.20
CA PRO A 4 26.07 25.57 -30.06
C PRO A 4 26.00 24.08 -30.47
N PRO A 5 26.32 23.15 -29.56
CA PRO A 5 26.25 21.72 -29.85
C PRO A 5 24.86 21.34 -30.38
N PRO A 6 24.74 20.28 -31.20
CA PRO A 6 23.46 19.87 -31.78
C PRO A 6 22.46 19.62 -30.65
N GLN A 7 21.44 20.48 -30.56
CA GLN A 7 20.45 20.44 -29.48
C GLN A 7 19.66 19.12 -29.49
N GLU A 8 19.51 18.50 -30.67
CA GLU A 8 18.84 17.22 -30.89
C GLU A 8 19.44 16.09 -30.04
N GLY A 9 20.78 15.97 -29.97
CA GLY A 9 21.42 14.93 -29.17
C GLY A 9 21.26 15.11 -27.66
N ALA A 10 21.17 16.37 -27.19
CA ALA A 10 20.90 16.68 -25.79
C ALA A 10 19.43 16.39 -25.42
N ASP A 11 18.51 16.66 -26.33
CA ASP A 11 17.08 16.40 -26.14
C ASP A 11 16.78 14.90 -26.12
N GLU A 12 17.39 14.12 -26.99
CA GLU A 12 17.31 12.66 -26.95
C GLU A 12 17.87 12.08 -25.64
N ALA A 13 19.01 12.59 -25.16
CA ALA A 13 19.60 12.17 -23.89
C ALA A 13 18.68 12.48 -22.71
N ARG A 14 18.05 13.66 -22.71
CA ARG A 14 17.07 14.05 -21.69
C ARG A 14 15.82 13.18 -21.73
N GLN A 15 15.34 12.84 -22.93
CA GLN A 15 14.19 11.95 -23.11
C GLN A 15 14.49 10.55 -22.57
N ARG A 16 15.66 9.97 -22.90
CA ARG A 16 16.10 8.68 -22.36
C ARG A 16 16.17 8.69 -20.84
N LEU A 17 16.72 9.76 -20.25
CA LEU A 17 16.78 9.91 -18.80
C LEU A 17 15.38 9.98 -18.19
N GLY A 18 14.46 10.76 -18.76
CA GLY A 18 13.08 10.86 -18.28
C GLY A 18 12.35 9.52 -18.32
N LEU A 19 12.54 8.73 -19.38
CA LEU A 19 11.99 7.39 -19.49
C LEU A 19 12.56 6.45 -18.42
N ALA A 20 13.87 6.48 -18.18
CA ALA A 20 14.49 5.67 -17.13
C ALA A 20 14.02 6.06 -15.72
N GLN A 21 13.86 7.35 -15.44
CA GLN A 21 13.32 7.85 -14.17
C GLN A 21 11.87 7.41 -13.96
N ALA A 22 11.02 7.53 -14.98
CA ALA A 22 9.64 7.06 -14.92
C ALA A 22 9.58 5.55 -14.68
N ALA A 23 10.38 4.76 -15.41
CA ALA A 23 10.46 3.31 -15.25
C ALA A 23 10.93 2.92 -13.83
N LEU A 24 11.90 3.63 -13.27
CA LEU A 24 12.38 3.38 -11.90
C LEU A 24 11.29 3.68 -10.87
N LEU A 25 10.59 4.82 -11.01
CA LEU A 25 9.49 5.17 -10.12
C LEU A 25 8.37 4.13 -10.20
N SER A 26 8.00 3.70 -11.42
CA SER A 26 7.04 2.61 -11.62
C SER A 26 7.50 1.31 -10.95
N ALA A 27 8.80 0.96 -11.04
CA ALA A 27 9.31 -0.25 -10.40
C ALA A 27 9.20 -0.18 -8.87
N LEU A 28 9.46 1.00 -8.29
CA LEU A 28 9.39 1.24 -6.84
C LEU A 28 7.97 1.23 -6.28
N VAL A 29 6.99 1.77 -7.01
CA VAL A 29 5.63 2.02 -6.48
C VAL A 29 4.55 1.13 -7.06
N ALA A 30 4.81 0.51 -8.21
CA ALA A 30 3.85 -0.27 -8.98
C ALA A 30 4.32 -1.69 -9.31
N GLY A 31 5.52 -2.09 -8.87
CA GLY A 31 6.04 -3.45 -9.07
C GLY A 31 6.37 -3.76 -10.53
N THR A 32 6.55 -2.75 -11.39
CA THR A 32 7.00 -2.99 -12.77
C THR A 32 8.44 -3.51 -12.80
N PRO A 33 8.89 -4.15 -13.90
CA PRO A 33 10.26 -4.60 -14.02
C PRO A 33 11.27 -3.47 -13.77
N VAL A 34 12.32 -3.79 -13.01
CA VAL A 34 13.43 -2.86 -12.74
C VAL A 34 14.15 -2.53 -14.06
N PRO A 35 14.31 -1.24 -14.40
CA PRO A 35 15.02 -0.83 -15.61
C PRO A 35 16.49 -1.27 -15.60
N GLU A 36 17.06 -1.42 -16.80
CA GLU A 36 18.47 -1.80 -16.96
C GLU A 36 19.40 -0.80 -16.25
N GLY A 37 20.54 -1.31 -15.74
CA GLY A 37 21.51 -0.51 -15.00
C GLY A 37 21.18 -0.31 -13.52
N PHE A 38 20.00 -0.75 -13.05
CA PHE A 38 19.64 -0.73 -11.63
C PHE A 38 19.76 -2.11 -10.98
N ASP A 39 20.29 -2.10 -9.75
CA ASP A 39 20.36 -3.29 -8.91
C ASP A 39 18.94 -3.71 -8.45
N ARG A 40 18.49 -4.85 -8.96
CA ARG A 40 17.15 -5.40 -8.68
C ARG A 40 16.93 -5.66 -7.19
N ALA A 41 17.95 -6.10 -6.46
CA ALA A 41 17.84 -6.39 -5.04
C ALA A 41 17.69 -5.10 -4.23
N ARG A 42 18.49 -4.07 -4.54
CA ARG A 42 18.39 -2.76 -3.89
C ARG A 42 17.04 -2.09 -4.16
N VAL A 43 16.57 -2.11 -5.41
CA VAL A 43 15.24 -1.57 -5.76
C VAL A 43 14.15 -2.32 -5.00
N GLY A 44 14.25 -3.65 -4.89
CA GLY A 44 13.31 -4.45 -4.10
C GLY A 44 13.29 -4.10 -2.60
N VAL A 45 14.45 -3.77 -2.01
CA VAL A 45 14.52 -3.28 -0.61
C VAL A 45 13.79 -1.94 -0.47
N GLN A 46 14.01 -1.01 -1.40
CA GLN A 46 13.37 0.30 -1.37
C GLN A 46 11.86 0.21 -1.58
N ALA A 47 11.40 -0.61 -2.53
CA ALA A 47 9.97 -0.86 -2.75
C ALA A 47 9.29 -1.41 -1.48
N ARG A 48 9.93 -2.36 -0.78
CA ARG A 48 9.43 -2.88 0.50
C ARG A 48 9.39 -1.82 1.60
N ALA A 49 10.41 -0.95 1.68
CA ALA A 49 10.43 0.15 2.64
C ALA A 49 9.30 1.16 2.38
N LEU A 50 9.04 1.48 1.12
CA LEU A 50 7.92 2.35 0.72
C LEU A 50 6.57 1.71 1.05
N ALA A 51 6.39 0.42 0.77
CA ALA A 51 5.19 -0.32 1.12
C ALA A 51 4.96 -0.35 2.64
N ALA A 52 6.01 -0.57 3.44
CA ALA A 52 5.95 -0.55 4.89
C ALA A 52 5.57 0.85 5.41
N LYS A 53 6.16 1.91 4.83
CA LYS A 53 5.78 3.28 5.17
C LYS A 53 4.32 3.56 4.86
N ARG A 54 3.82 3.06 3.72
CA ARG A 54 2.42 3.20 3.33
C ARG A 54 1.50 2.48 4.30
N ALA A 55 1.86 1.27 4.75
CA ALA A 55 1.15 0.56 5.80
C ALA A 55 1.08 1.38 7.11
N ASP A 56 2.19 1.97 7.54
CA ASP A 56 2.21 2.79 8.75
C ASP A 56 1.34 4.05 8.64
N VAL A 57 1.25 4.66 7.46
CA VAL A 57 0.36 5.82 7.23
C VAL A 57 -1.10 5.37 7.16
N VAL A 58 -1.39 4.24 6.50
CA VAL A 58 -2.75 3.67 6.44
C VAL A 58 -3.25 3.31 7.84
N ALA A 59 -2.42 2.69 8.67
CA ALA A 59 -2.73 2.39 10.07
C ALA A 59 -3.04 3.64 10.90
N LYS A 60 -2.51 4.82 10.52
CA LYS A 60 -2.84 6.08 11.19
C LYS A 60 -4.18 6.66 10.73
N VAL A 61 -4.51 6.56 9.45
CA VAL A 61 -5.79 7.11 8.91
C VAL A 61 -6.97 6.16 9.10
N ALA A 62 -6.71 4.86 9.25
CA ALA A 62 -7.68 3.78 9.45
C ALA A 62 -7.19 2.85 10.59
N PRO A 63 -7.13 3.33 11.84
CA PRO A 63 -6.57 2.59 12.97
C PRO A 63 -7.35 1.33 13.33
N GLU A 64 -8.58 1.17 12.85
CA GLU A 64 -9.36 -0.05 13.06
C GLU A 64 -8.83 -1.23 12.22
N LEU A 65 -8.16 -0.98 11.09
CA LEU A 65 -7.67 -2.06 10.22
C LEU A 65 -6.63 -2.95 10.92
N PRO A 66 -5.57 -2.41 11.57
CA PRO A 66 -4.67 -3.24 12.38
C PRO A 66 -5.37 -3.96 13.55
N VAL A 67 -6.43 -3.38 14.11
CA VAL A 67 -7.19 -4.00 15.21
C VAL A 67 -8.00 -5.19 14.71
N ILE A 68 -8.65 -5.06 13.55
CA ILE A 68 -9.45 -6.12 12.94
C ILE A 68 -8.56 -7.24 12.40
N LEU A 69 -7.44 -6.90 11.76
CA LEU A 69 -6.57 -7.86 11.08
C LEU A 69 -5.48 -8.43 11.99
N GLY A 70 -5.16 -7.78 13.11
CA GLY A 70 -4.11 -8.21 14.03
C GLY A 70 -2.76 -8.35 13.33
N GLU A 71 -2.04 -9.44 13.64
CA GLU A 71 -0.72 -9.76 13.06
C GLU A 71 -0.76 -9.95 11.54
N GLU A 72 -1.93 -10.27 10.96
CA GLU A 72 -2.08 -10.41 9.51
C GLU A 72 -2.05 -9.06 8.78
N TYR A 73 -2.24 -7.94 9.49
CA TYR A 73 -2.31 -6.61 8.87
C TYR A 73 -1.08 -6.29 8.02
N ARG A 74 0.11 -6.38 8.62
CA ARG A 74 1.36 -6.02 7.95
C ARG A 74 1.65 -6.91 6.73
N PRO A 75 1.71 -8.25 6.85
CA PRO A 75 2.02 -9.09 5.70
C PRO A 75 0.99 -8.98 4.58
N THR A 76 -0.30 -8.87 4.91
CA THR A 76 -1.34 -8.70 3.88
C THR A 76 -1.27 -7.33 3.18
N PHE A 77 -1.01 -6.25 3.93
CA PHE A 77 -0.84 -4.93 3.34
C PHE A 77 0.39 -4.86 2.44
N LEU A 78 1.52 -5.46 2.85
CA LEU A 78 2.73 -5.48 2.02
C LEU A 78 2.53 -6.28 0.72
N GLY A 79 1.77 -7.38 0.76
CA GLY A 79 1.41 -8.13 -0.45
C GLY A 79 0.52 -7.31 -1.39
N TYR A 80 -0.52 -6.68 -0.83
CA TYR A 80 -1.41 -5.76 -1.57
C TYR A 80 -0.62 -4.61 -2.22
N ALA A 81 0.26 -3.96 -1.45
CA ALA A 81 0.91 -2.74 -1.89
C ALA A 81 1.92 -2.91 -3.03
N GLN A 82 2.44 -4.12 -3.21
CA GLN A 82 3.36 -4.46 -4.31
C GLN A 82 2.67 -4.51 -5.67
N THR A 83 1.37 -4.81 -5.70
CA THR A 83 0.61 -4.97 -6.96
C THR A 83 -0.43 -3.87 -7.18
N HIS A 84 -0.62 -2.98 -6.19
CA HIS A 84 -1.60 -1.90 -6.24
C HIS A 84 -0.93 -0.55 -5.98
N PRO A 85 -0.64 0.22 -7.04
CA PRO A 85 -0.16 1.60 -6.90
C PRO A 85 -1.21 2.46 -6.20
N MET A 86 -0.78 3.41 -5.38
CA MET A 86 -1.68 4.34 -4.71
C MET A 86 -2.07 5.48 -5.66
N THR A 87 -3.36 5.65 -5.95
CA THR A 87 -3.89 6.68 -6.88
C THR A 87 -4.54 7.87 -6.17
N ASP A 88 -5.33 7.61 -5.13
CA ASP A 88 -6.32 8.57 -4.61
C ASP A 88 -6.15 8.87 -3.11
N GLY A 89 -4.92 8.77 -2.60
CA GLY A 89 -4.55 9.06 -1.22
C GLY A 89 -4.92 7.97 -0.20
N TYR A 90 -4.48 8.17 1.05
CA TYR A 90 -4.44 7.10 2.05
C TYR A 90 -5.80 6.58 2.54
N ARG A 91 -6.83 7.43 2.60
CA ARG A 91 -8.18 6.98 2.98
C ARG A 91 -8.77 6.06 1.91
N ARG A 92 -8.57 6.39 0.63
CA ARG A 92 -9.04 5.54 -0.47
C ARG A 92 -8.20 4.28 -0.60
N ASP A 93 -6.89 4.36 -0.33
CA ASP A 93 -6.01 3.18 -0.26
C ASP A 93 -6.48 2.19 0.83
N ALA A 94 -6.87 2.70 2.01
CA ALA A 94 -7.43 1.86 3.08
C ALA A 94 -8.72 1.14 2.65
N LEU A 95 -9.62 1.83 1.93
CA LEU A 95 -10.86 1.24 1.41
C LEU A 95 -10.58 0.17 0.35
N THR A 96 -9.66 0.47 -0.57
CA THR A 96 -9.29 -0.43 -1.68
C THR A 96 -8.57 -1.67 -1.16
N PHE A 97 -7.71 -1.52 -0.15
CA PHE A 97 -7.09 -2.63 0.56
C PHE A 97 -8.12 -3.55 1.23
N ALA A 98 -9.08 -2.98 1.97
CA ALA A 98 -10.14 -3.77 2.60
C ALA A 98 -11.02 -4.48 1.57
N GLU A 99 -11.35 -3.81 0.46
CA GLU A 99 -12.06 -4.41 -0.67
C GLU A 99 -11.29 -5.59 -1.28
N HIS A 100 -9.99 -5.42 -1.52
CA HIS A 100 -9.10 -6.46 -2.03
C HIS A 100 -9.05 -7.69 -1.10
N LEU A 101 -8.99 -7.49 0.21
CA LEU A 101 -9.04 -8.61 1.15
C LEU A 101 -10.39 -9.33 1.11
N LEU A 102 -11.50 -8.58 1.10
CA LEU A 102 -12.84 -9.16 1.06
C LEU A 102 -13.10 -9.93 -0.24
N SER A 103 -12.58 -9.46 -1.38
CA SER A 103 -12.73 -10.14 -2.68
C SER A 103 -11.89 -11.41 -2.77
N THR A 104 -10.76 -11.47 -2.07
CA THR A 104 -9.89 -12.65 -1.99
C THR A 104 -10.25 -13.61 -0.84
N GLY A 105 -11.36 -13.36 -0.13
CA GLY A 105 -11.82 -14.21 0.98
C GLY A 105 -10.95 -14.10 2.24
N ARG A 106 -10.12 -13.06 2.35
CA ARG A 106 -9.28 -12.77 3.52
C ARG A 106 -9.95 -11.76 4.46
N PRO A 107 -9.59 -11.74 5.75
CA PRO A 107 -8.77 -12.72 6.46
C PRO A 107 -9.47 -14.09 6.58
N GLY A 108 -8.72 -15.14 6.92
CA GLY A 108 -9.25 -16.50 7.10
C GLY A 108 -10.24 -16.62 8.26
N ASP A 109 -10.06 -15.80 9.31
CA ASP A 109 -10.99 -15.73 10.43
C ASP A 109 -12.33 -15.10 10.02
N THR A 110 -13.41 -15.87 10.19
CA THR A 110 -14.78 -15.45 9.89
C THR A 110 -15.20 -14.22 10.69
N ARG A 111 -14.74 -14.08 11.94
CA ARG A 111 -15.08 -12.92 12.76
C ARG A 111 -14.41 -11.66 12.23
N ALA A 112 -13.08 -11.67 12.06
CA ALA A 112 -12.34 -10.55 11.48
C ALA A 112 -12.87 -10.17 10.09
N ARG A 113 -13.25 -11.14 9.26
CA ARG A 113 -13.84 -10.87 7.93
C ARG A 113 -15.18 -10.15 8.01
N ARG A 114 -16.03 -10.48 8.99
CA ARG A 114 -17.29 -9.77 9.22
C ARG A 114 -17.04 -8.34 9.70
N GLU A 115 -16.16 -8.15 10.67
CA GLU A 115 -15.79 -6.83 11.19
C GLU A 115 -15.18 -5.95 10.08
N LEU A 116 -14.32 -6.51 9.21
CA LEU A 116 -13.76 -5.83 8.05
C LEU A 116 -14.86 -5.40 7.06
N ARG A 117 -15.84 -6.27 6.78
CA ARG A 117 -16.96 -5.97 5.89
C ARG A 117 -17.83 -4.84 6.43
N GLU A 118 -18.12 -4.85 7.73
CA GLU A 118 -18.87 -3.78 8.38
C GLU A 118 -18.11 -2.45 8.31
N TRP A 119 -16.81 -2.45 8.62
CA TRP A 119 -15.95 -1.28 8.52
C TRP A 119 -15.94 -0.68 7.10
N TRP A 120 -15.84 -1.54 6.08
CA TRP A 120 -15.84 -1.13 4.68
C TRP A 120 -17.20 -0.54 4.27
N LEU A 121 -18.32 -1.22 4.57
CA LEU A 121 -19.67 -0.77 4.24
C LEU A 121 -20.06 0.57 4.90
N GLU A 122 -19.51 0.86 6.09
CA GLU A 122 -19.74 2.14 6.77
C GLU A 122 -19.09 3.32 6.01
N ARG A 123 -17.96 3.07 5.34
CA ARG A 123 -17.09 4.10 4.74
C ARG A 123 -17.10 4.13 3.21
N SER A 124 -17.62 3.10 2.54
CA SER A 124 -17.66 3.00 1.07
C SER A 124 -18.89 3.63 0.40
N GLY A 125 -19.94 3.98 1.17
CA GLY A 125 -21.19 4.52 0.64
C GLY A 125 -21.21 6.05 0.40
N PRO A 126 -22.11 6.57 -0.47
CA PRO A 126 -22.26 8.02 -0.77
C PRO A 126 -22.68 8.88 0.43
N ARG A 127 -23.23 8.26 1.47
CA ARG A 127 -23.43 8.82 2.80
C ARG A 127 -22.89 7.83 3.81
N PRO A 128 -22.00 8.23 4.73
CA PRO A 128 -21.63 7.37 5.85
C PRO A 128 -22.91 6.93 6.54
N ARG A 129 -23.06 5.62 6.81
CA ARG A 129 -24.15 5.15 7.67
C ARG A 129 -23.85 5.63 9.09
N SER A 130 -24.16 6.90 9.38
CA SER A 130 -23.94 7.43 10.73
C SER A 130 -24.89 6.71 11.67
N ARG A 131 -24.32 6.16 12.76
CA ARG A 131 -24.61 6.62 14.13
C ARG A 131 -23.98 5.66 15.14
N ARG A 132 -22.65 5.58 15.22
CA ARG A 132 -21.93 5.31 16.49
C ARG A 132 -20.55 5.98 16.47
N PRO A 133 -20.23 6.89 17.41
CA PRO A 133 -18.84 7.27 17.64
C PRO A 133 -18.17 6.06 18.28
N VAL A 134 -17.27 5.41 17.55
CA VAL A 134 -16.51 4.28 18.09
C VAL A 134 -15.03 4.53 17.95
N HIS A 135 -14.52 5.38 18.85
CA HIS A 135 -13.41 4.94 19.68
C HIS A 135 -13.87 3.72 20.49
N ARG A 136 -14.12 2.56 19.85
CA ARG A 136 -14.28 1.32 20.60
C ARG A 136 -12.88 0.84 20.91
N LEU A 137 -12.45 1.25 22.09
CA LEU A 137 -11.38 0.64 22.85
C LEU A 137 -11.57 -0.89 22.86
N ALA A 138 -10.96 -1.59 21.90
CA ALA A 138 -10.81 -3.03 21.99
C ALA A 138 -9.65 -3.31 22.95
N ARG A 139 -9.91 -3.16 24.25
CA ARG A 139 -9.13 -3.86 25.26
C ARG A 139 -9.62 -5.31 25.29
N ALA A 140 -8.73 -6.24 24.94
CA ALA A 140 -8.60 -7.48 25.66
C ALA A 140 -7.21 -8.08 25.36
N THR A 141 -6.34 -7.95 26.35
CA THR A 141 -5.19 -8.82 26.55
C THR A 141 -5.61 -10.30 26.41
N ARG A 142 -4.82 -11.10 25.70
CA ARG A 142 -4.60 -12.48 26.15
C ARG A 142 -3.12 -12.82 26.15
N ARG A 143 -2.70 -13.11 27.39
CA ARG A 143 -1.42 -13.54 27.91
C ARG A 143 -0.97 -14.90 27.37
N VAL A 144 0.36 -14.99 27.20
CA VAL A 144 1.28 -16.02 27.75
C VAL A 144 1.40 -17.38 27.03
N LEU A 145 2.66 -17.63 26.62
CA LEU A 145 3.48 -18.84 26.76
C LEU A 145 2.75 -20.17 27.00
N SER A 146 2.95 -21.12 26.08
CA SER A 146 3.30 -22.52 26.38
C SER A 146 3.86 -23.13 25.09
N ARG A 147 5.17 -23.43 25.06
CA ARG A 147 5.74 -24.78 25.19
C ARG A 147 5.73 -25.59 23.90
N SER A 148 6.91 -25.70 23.31
CA SER A 148 7.64 -26.97 23.15
C SER A 148 9.12 -26.66 23.00
#